data_AF-A0A608Q3Q6-F1
#
_entry.id   AF-A0A608Q3Q6-F1
#
_cell.length_a   1.000
_cell.length_b   1.000
_cell.length_c   1.000
_cell.angle_alpha   90.00
_cell.angle_beta   90.00
_cell.angle_gamma   90.00
#
_symmetry.space_group_name_H-M   'P 1'
#
loop_
_entity.id
_entity.type
_entity.pdbx_description
1 polymer ?
#
loop_
_entity_poly.entity_id
_entity_poly.type
_entity_poly.pdbx_seq_one_letter_code
_entity_poly.pdbx_strand_id
1 'polypeptide(L)'
;MSDSAVRKKSEVRQKTVVRTLRFSPVEDETIRKKAEDSGLTVSAYIRNAALNKRINSRTDDAFLKELMRLGRMQKHLFVQGKRTGD
;
A
#
# COMPACT_ATOMS: atom_id res chain seq x y z
N MET A 1 -20.38 -39.07 -2.70
CA MET A 1 -19.31 -38.31 -3.36
C MET A 1 -19.16 -37.00 -2.63
N SER A 2 -18.13 -36.88 -1.80
CA SER A 2 -17.92 -35.73 -0.91
C SER A 2 -17.40 -34.54 -1.73
N ASP A 3 -18.24 -33.52 -1.81
CA ASP A 3 -17.96 -32.23 -2.42
C ASP A 3 -16.84 -31.53 -1.63
N SER A 4 -15.60 -31.76 -2.06
CA SER A 4 -14.43 -31.15 -1.45
C SER A 4 -14.44 -29.66 -1.79
N ALA A 5 -14.95 -28.85 -0.87
CA ALA A 5 -14.89 -27.40 -0.89
C ALA A 5 -13.60 -26.91 -1.55
N VAL A 6 -13.73 -26.34 -2.75
CA VAL A 6 -12.64 -25.81 -3.55
C VAL A 6 -11.94 -24.73 -2.73
N ARG A 7 -10.89 -25.11 -1.99
CA ARG A 7 -10.09 -24.19 -1.19
C ARG A 7 -9.59 -23.08 -2.11
N LYS A 8 -10.13 -21.87 -1.94
CA LYS A 8 -9.71 -20.66 -2.65
C LYS A 8 -8.21 -20.47 -2.41
N LYS A 9 -7.38 -20.92 -3.37
CA LYS A 9 -5.93 -20.72 -3.31
C LYS A 9 -5.67 -19.21 -3.29
N SER A 10 -4.72 -18.77 -2.46
CA SER A 10 -4.39 -17.34 -2.33
C SER A 10 -4.11 -16.72 -3.71
N GLU A 11 -4.45 -15.44 -3.89
CA GLU A 11 -4.29 -14.74 -5.17
C GLU A 11 -2.83 -14.78 -5.69
N VAL A 12 -1.87 -14.83 -4.76
CA VAL A 12 -0.43 -15.05 -5.04
C VAL A 12 -0.20 -16.37 -5.78
N ARG A 13 -0.90 -17.45 -5.39
CA ARG A 13 -0.75 -18.80 -5.93
C ARG A 13 -1.46 -19.01 -7.27
N GLN A 14 -2.26 -18.04 -7.73
CA GLN A 14 -2.90 -18.07 -9.05
C GLN A 14 -2.04 -17.44 -10.16
N LYS A 15 -0.98 -16.69 -9.80
CA LYS A 15 -0.06 -16.05 -10.75
C LYS A 15 1.03 -17.05 -11.18
N THR A 16 0.68 -17.97 -12.07
CA THR A 16 1.52 -19.11 -12.46
C THR A 16 2.43 -18.85 -13.67
N VAL A 17 2.11 -17.85 -14.50
CA VAL A 17 2.89 -17.54 -15.71
C VAL A 17 4.17 -16.79 -15.33
N VAL A 18 5.32 -17.38 -15.67
CA VAL A 18 6.64 -16.76 -15.50
C VAL A 18 7.05 -16.07 -16.79
N ARG A 19 7.47 -14.80 -16.70
CA ARG A 19 8.06 -14.04 -17.79
C ARG A 19 9.40 -13.49 -17.33
N THR A 20 10.46 -13.78 -18.06
CA THR A 20 11.81 -13.27 -17.76
C THR A 20 12.01 -11.94 -18.46
N LEU A 21 12.41 -10.92 -17.72
CA LEU A 21 12.77 -9.59 -18.22
C LEU A 21 14.22 -9.32 -17.86
N ARG A 22 14.97 -8.69 -18.78
CA ARG A 22 16.32 -8.20 -18.53
C ARG A 22 16.25 -6.71 -18.25
N PHE A 23 16.98 -6.27 -17.24
CA PHE A 23 17.16 -4.87 -16.87
C PHE A 23 18.65 -4.57 -16.85
N SER A 24 19.02 -3.36 -17.24
CA SER A 24 20.32 -2.81 -16.86
C SER A 24 20.38 -2.60 -15.34
N PRO A 25 21.59 -2.51 -14.75
CA PRO A 25 21.73 -2.28 -13.31
C PRO A 25 21.01 -1.00 -12.82
N VAL A 26 21.05 0.06 -13.63
CA VAL A 26 20.42 1.36 -13.31
C VAL A 26 18.89 1.25 -13.31
N GLU A 27 18.32 0.49 -14.26
CA GLU A 27 16.89 0.24 -14.30
C GLU A 27 16.42 -0.60 -13.11
N ASP A 28 17.18 -1.65 -12.74
CA ASP A 28 16.84 -2.51 -11.59
C ASP A 28 16.84 -1.72 -10.29
N GLU A 29 17.85 -0.87 -10.06
CA GLU A 29 17.93 -0.01 -8.88
C GLU A 29 16.76 0.99 -8.82
N THR A 30 16.45 1.63 -9.96
CA THR A 30 15.33 2.56 -10.05
C THR A 30 13.99 1.89 -9.75
N ILE A 31 13.78 0.68 -10.28
CA ILE A 31 12.56 -0.09 -10.06
C ILE A 31 12.49 -0.55 -8.60
N ARG A 32 13.60 -1.03 -8.03
CA ARG A 32 13.67 -1.44 -6.62
C ARG A 32 13.27 -0.30 -5.70
N LYS A 33 13.86 0.89 -5.89
CA LYS A 33 13.55 2.06 -5.07
C LYS A 33 12.07 2.47 -5.18
N LYS A 34 11.52 2.55 -6.39
CA LYS A 34 10.10 2.89 -6.59
C LYS A 34 9.15 1.85 -5.98
N ALA A 35 9.52 0.57 -6.03
CA ALA A 35 8.75 -0.50 -5.41
C ALA A 35 8.75 -0.36 -3.88
N GLU A 36 9.91 -0.07 -3.28
CA GLU A 36 10.08 0.18 -1.85
C GLU A 36 9.29 1.41 -1.37
N ASP A 37 9.41 2.54 -2.08
CA ASP A 37 8.63 3.76 -1.80
C ASP A 37 7.12 3.53 -1.88
N SER A 38 6.70 2.57 -2.72
CA SER A 38 5.31 2.16 -2.86
C SER A 38 4.85 1.11 -1.85
N GLY A 39 5.77 0.55 -1.05
CA GLY A 39 5.50 -0.56 -0.13
C GLY A 39 5.13 -1.88 -0.84
N LEU A 40 5.60 -2.06 -2.07
CA LEU A 40 5.33 -3.22 -2.92
C LEU A 40 6.60 -4.03 -3.20
N THR A 41 6.44 -5.32 -3.49
CA THR A 41 7.55 -6.10 -4.08
C THR A 41 7.78 -5.66 -5.53
N VAL A 42 9.00 -5.82 -6.03
CA VAL A 42 9.36 -5.46 -7.43
C VAL A 42 8.39 -6.07 -8.45
N SER A 43 8.05 -7.35 -8.31
CA SER A 43 7.12 -8.02 -9.23
C SER A 43 5.68 -7.50 -9.12
N ALA A 44 5.24 -7.11 -7.92
CA ALA A 44 3.93 -6.49 -7.72
C ALA A 44 3.90 -5.07 -8.30
N TYR A 45 4.96 -4.30 -8.09
CA TYR A 45 5.13 -2.96 -8.64
C TYR A 45 5.08 -2.98 -10.17
N ILE A 46 5.90 -3.81 -10.82
CA ILE A 46 5.93 -3.95 -12.29
C ILE A 46 4.54 -4.35 -12.82
N ARG A 47 3.90 -5.35 -12.18
CA ARG A 47 2.56 -5.80 -12.62
C ARG A 47 1.51 -4.71 -12.45
N ASN A 48 1.54 -3.96 -11.36
CA ASN A 48 0.57 -2.89 -11.12
C ASN A 48 0.76 -1.73 -12.10
N ALA A 49 2.01 -1.31 -12.32
CA ALA A 49 2.36 -0.27 -13.28
C ALA A 49 1.94 -0.66 -14.71
N ALA A 50 2.23 -1.90 -15.14
CA ALA A 50 1.87 -2.37 -16.48
C ALA A 50 0.37 -2.53 -16.71
N LEU A 51 -0.43 -2.71 -15.65
CA LEU A 51 -1.88 -2.89 -15.73
C LEU A 51 -2.68 -1.64 -15.34
N ASN A 52 -2.01 -0.48 -15.22
CA ASN A 52 -2.61 0.78 -14.74
C ASN A 52 -3.39 0.62 -13.42
N LYS A 53 -2.98 -0.33 -12.57
CA LYS A 53 -3.56 -0.46 -11.23
C LYS A 53 -3.02 0.67 -10.37
N ARG A 54 -3.92 1.37 -9.67
CA ARG A 54 -3.54 2.46 -8.76
C ARG A 54 -2.55 1.94 -7.71
N ILE A 55 -1.31 2.41 -7.79
CA ILE A 55 -0.29 2.15 -6.78
C ILE A 55 -0.52 3.18 -5.68
N ASN A 56 -1.21 2.76 -4.61
CA ASN A 56 -1.29 3.59 -3.41
C ASN A 56 0.00 3.35 -2.63
N SER A 57 0.81 4.40 -2.50
CA SER A 57 1.93 4.39 -1.56
C SER A 57 1.39 3.97 -0.20
N ARG A 58 1.99 2.95 0.40
CA ARG A 58 1.59 2.49 1.73
C ARG A 58 2.00 3.56 2.73
N THR A 59 1.15 4.56 2.94
CA THR A 59 1.34 5.53 4.02
C THR A 59 1.39 4.75 5.32
N ASP A 60 2.40 5.03 6.14
CA ASP A 60 2.59 4.35 7.41
C ASP A 60 1.32 4.46 8.27
N ASP A 61 0.76 3.32 8.65
CA ASP A 61 -0.43 3.26 9.51
C ASP A 61 -0.18 3.98 10.85
N ALA A 62 1.07 4.00 11.33
CA ALA A 62 1.45 4.76 12.51
C ALA A 62 1.37 6.27 12.27
N PHE A 63 1.85 6.75 11.11
CA PHE A 63 1.73 8.14 10.71
C PHE A 63 0.26 8.58 10.59
N LEU A 64 -0.59 7.76 9.97
CA LEU A 64 -2.01 8.07 9.84
C LEU A 64 -2.72 8.12 11.21
N LYS A 65 -2.38 7.20 12.11
CA LYS A 65 -2.90 7.21 13.49
C LYS A 65 -2.51 8.49 14.23
N GLU A 66 -1.27 8.92 14.09
CA GLU A 66 -0.79 10.14 14.76
C GLU A 66 -1.46 11.39 14.17
N LEU A 67 -1.63 11.45 12.85
CA LEU A 67 -2.38 12.52 12.18
C LEU A 67 -3.82 12.60 12.71
N MET A 68 -4.50 11.45 12.85
CA MET A 68 -5.85 11.40 13.43
C MET A 68 -5.86 11.85 14.90
N ARG A 69 -4.86 11.47 15.68
CA ARG A 69 -4.72 11.86 17.10
C ARG A 69 -4.59 13.38 17.23
N LEU A 70 -3.68 13.98 16.45
CA LEU A 70 -3.45 15.42 16.43
C LEU A 70 -4.70 16.18 15.96
N GLY A 71 -5.39 15.71 14.91
CA GLY A 71 -6.63 16.34 14.45
C GLY A 71 -7.75 16.32 15.50
N ARG A 72 -7.88 15.22 16.26
CA ARG A 72 -8.83 15.16 17.39
C ARG A 72 -8.47 16.15 18.50
N MET A 73 -7.18 16.24 18.83
CA MET A 73 -6.69 17.18 19.85
C MET A 73 -6.94 18.63 19.44
N GLN A 74 -6.64 18.98 18.18
CA GLN A 74 -6.91 20.32 17.64
C GLN A 74 -8.41 20.68 17.73
N LYS A 75 -9.30 19.75 17.35
CA LYS A 75 -10.75 19.95 17.47
C LYS A 75 -11.17 20.17 18.93
N HIS A 76 -10.62 19.37 19.85
CA HIS A 76 -10.93 19.49 21.28
C HIS A 76 -10.52 20.85 21.85
N LEU A 77 -9.28 21.28 21.58
CA LEU A 77 -8.75 22.57 22.01
C LEU A 77 -9.53 23.74 21.42
N PHE A 78 -9.93 23.65 20.14
CA PHE A 78 -10.76 24.69 19.50
C PHE A 78 -12.12 24.85 20.19
N VAL A 79 -12.81 23.75 20.51
CA VAL A 79 -14.10 23.79 21.21
C VAL A 79 -13.96 24.31 22.64
N GLN A 80 -12.89 23.94 23.35
CA GLN A 80 -12.63 24.48 24.69
C GLN A 80 -12.33 25.98 24.65
N GLY A 81 -11.49 26.44 23.71
CA GLY A 81 -11.17 27.86 23.56
C GLY A 81 -12.38 28.73 23.20
N LYS A 82 -13.29 28.21 22.37
CA LYS A 82 -14.57 28.88 22.05
C LYS A 82 -15.49 29.06 23.27
N ARG A 83 -15.42 28.16 24.25
CA ARG A 83 -16.23 28.24 25.50
C ARG A 83 -15.68 29.21 26.54
N THR A 84 -14.43 29.64 26.42
CA THR A 84 -13.80 30.58 27.35
C THR A 84 -13.93 32.03 26.89
N GLY A 85 -14.43 32.26 25.66
CA GLY A 85 -14.54 33.59 25.04
C GLY A 85 -15.98 34.10 24.85
N ASP A 86 -16.99 33.40 25.39
CA ASP A 86 -18.39 33.84 25.48
C ASP A 86 -18.74 34.16 26.94
#